data_AF-A0A2S9FNJ2-F1
#
_entry.id   AF-A0A2S9FNJ2-F1
#
_cell.length_a   1.000
_cell.length_b   1.000
_cell.length_c   1.000
_cell.angle_alpha   90.00
_cell.angle_beta   90.00
_cell.angle_gamma   90.00
#
_symmetry.space_group_name_H-M   'P 1'
#
loop_
_entity.id
_entity.type
_entity.pdbx_description
1 polymer ?
#
loop_
_entity_poly.entity_id
_entity_poly.type
_entity_poly.pdbx_seq_one_letter_code
_entity_poly.pdbx_strand_id
1 'polypeptide(L)'
;TAPVSVAYATSNGTATAGSDFTAKSGTVTFAAGVTSQQISVAVVGDTVVEQNETFTVTLSSPTGATIADGSAIGTITNDDVAPVVLPKVTVADATVVESNSGTKNIVFTVTLDKAATAPVSVAYAT
;
A
#
# COMPACT_ATOMS: atom_id res chain seq x y z
N THR A 1 -1.98 41.65 -24.71
CA THR A 1 -2.83 40.47 -24.49
C THR A 1 -2.94 40.25 -22.99
N ALA A 2 -4.15 40.05 -22.47
CA ALA A 2 -4.31 39.71 -21.04
C ALA A 2 -3.82 38.27 -20.80
N PRO A 3 -3.22 37.96 -19.63
CA PRO A 3 -2.77 36.60 -19.32
C PRO A 3 -3.97 35.65 -19.22
N VAL A 4 -3.77 34.39 -19.64
CA VAL A 4 -4.74 33.31 -19.42
C VAL A 4 -4.43 32.65 -18.09
N SER A 5 -5.44 32.47 -17.24
CA SER A 5 -5.27 31.80 -15.95
C SER A 5 -6.48 30.99 -15.54
N VAL A 6 -6.26 29.99 -14.70
CA VAL A 6 -7.30 29.12 -14.14
C VAL A 6 -6.94 28.74 -12.71
N ALA A 7 -7.91 28.77 -11.79
CA ALA A 7 -7.73 28.27 -10.44
C ALA A 7 -7.83 26.74 -10.42
N TYR A 8 -7.19 26.10 -9.45
CA TYR A 8 -7.32 24.66 -9.21
C TYR A 8 -7.40 24.35 -7.72
N ALA A 9 -8.03 23.23 -7.38
CA ALA A 9 -8.03 22.66 -6.04
C ALA A 9 -8.12 21.13 -6.08
N THR A 10 -7.47 20.46 -5.14
CA THR A 10 -7.60 19.03 -4.93
C THR A 10 -8.78 18.70 -4.01
N SER A 11 -9.46 17.58 -4.27
CA SER A 11 -10.48 17.02 -3.39
C SER A 11 -10.24 15.52 -3.18
N ASN A 12 -10.59 15.03 -1.98
CA ASN A 12 -10.50 13.61 -1.64
C ASN A 12 -11.33 12.75 -2.60
N GLY A 13 -10.87 11.52 -2.81
CA GLY A 13 -11.64 10.43 -3.39
C GLY A 13 -11.67 9.27 -2.41
N THR A 14 -11.07 8.14 -2.78
CA THR A 14 -10.71 7.11 -1.78
C THR A 14 -9.45 7.50 -1.02
N ALA A 15 -8.52 8.23 -1.67
CA ALA A 15 -7.39 8.87 -1.02
C ALA A 15 -7.86 10.13 -0.27
N THR A 16 -7.34 10.31 0.92
CA THR A 16 -7.62 11.35 1.90
C THR A 16 -6.43 12.30 2.04
N ALA A 17 -6.72 13.60 1.94
CA ALA A 17 -5.71 14.62 2.18
C ALA A 17 -5.21 14.58 3.65
N GLY A 18 -3.89 14.60 3.81
CA GLY A 18 -3.20 14.53 5.11
C GLY A 18 -2.63 13.16 5.43
N SER A 19 -3.30 12.07 5.01
CA SER A 19 -2.77 10.70 5.11
C SER A 19 -2.09 10.25 3.83
N ASP A 20 -2.73 10.47 2.67
CA ASP A 20 -2.31 9.80 1.42
C ASP A 20 -1.72 10.82 0.42
N PHE A 21 -2.17 12.07 0.51
CA PHE A 21 -1.59 13.18 -0.26
C PHE A 21 -1.72 14.52 0.48
N THR A 22 -0.95 15.53 0.07
CA THR A 22 -1.09 16.89 0.61
C THR A 22 -2.09 17.68 -0.22
N ALA A 23 -3.19 18.14 0.41
CA ALA A 23 -4.16 19.01 -0.26
C ALA A 23 -3.47 20.25 -0.86
N LYS A 24 -3.85 20.59 -2.09
CA LYS A 24 -3.27 21.71 -2.82
C LYS A 24 -4.33 22.49 -3.58
N SER A 25 -4.22 23.80 -3.54
CA SER A 25 -4.97 24.72 -4.39
C SER A 25 -4.09 25.86 -4.86
N GLY A 26 -4.51 26.55 -5.92
CA GLY A 26 -3.76 27.69 -6.45
C GLY A 26 -4.30 28.18 -7.78
N THR A 27 -3.45 28.93 -8.49
CA THR A 27 -3.75 29.45 -9.83
C THR A 27 -2.63 29.06 -10.78
N VAL A 28 -2.99 28.53 -11.94
CA VAL A 28 -2.09 28.33 -13.07
C VAL A 28 -2.24 29.51 -14.01
N THR A 29 -1.11 30.13 -14.38
CA THR A 29 -1.06 31.23 -15.35
C THR A 29 -0.24 30.79 -16.56
N PHE A 30 -0.75 31.08 -17.76
CA PHE A 30 -0.09 30.84 -19.03
C PHE A 30 0.43 32.17 -19.58
N ALA A 31 1.74 32.24 -19.79
CA ALA A 31 2.35 33.36 -20.51
C ALA A 31 2.01 33.29 -22.01
N ALA A 32 2.22 34.40 -22.73
CA ALA A 32 1.99 34.43 -24.17
C ALA A 32 2.87 33.38 -24.88
N GLY A 33 2.25 32.56 -25.74
CA GLY A 33 2.93 31.48 -26.44
C GLY A 33 3.12 30.19 -25.64
N VAL A 34 2.79 30.16 -24.34
CA VAL A 34 2.85 28.95 -23.51
C VAL A 34 1.51 28.23 -23.56
N THR A 35 1.55 26.93 -23.85
CA THR A 35 0.34 26.09 -23.99
C THR A 35 0.24 24.99 -22.93
N SER A 36 1.26 24.81 -22.09
CA SER A 36 1.28 23.78 -21.05
C SER A 36 1.91 24.30 -19.76
N GLN A 37 1.34 23.87 -18.64
CA GLN A 37 1.78 24.13 -17.28
C GLN A 37 1.51 22.87 -16.44
N GLN A 38 2.25 22.70 -15.35
CA GLN A 38 2.12 21.53 -14.47
C GLN A 38 1.55 21.91 -13.10
N ILE A 39 0.72 21.02 -12.55
CA ILE A 39 0.28 21.06 -11.15
C ILE A 39 0.91 19.84 -10.46
N SER A 40 1.83 20.06 -9.53
CA SER A 40 2.43 18.97 -8.74
C SER A 40 1.75 18.85 -7.38
N VAL A 41 1.23 17.67 -7.05
CA VAL A 41 0.64 17.33 -5.75
C VAL A 41 1.56 16.32 -5.07
N ALA A 42 1.88 16.54 -3.78
CA ALA A 42 2.75 15.62 -3.04
C ALA A 42 1.94 14.43 -2.51
N VAL A 43 2.45 13.21 -2.72
CA VAL A 43 1.92 11.97 -2.14
C VAL A 43 2.63 11.72 -0.81
N VAL A 44 1.90 11.21 0.17
CA VAL A 44 2.42 10.83 1.48
C VAL A 44 2.50 9.30 1.49
N GLY A 45 3.71 8.75 1.61
CA GLY A 45 3.92 7.31 1.64
C GLY A 45 4.07 6.79 3.06
N ASP A 46 3.66 5.54 3.28
CA ASP A 46 3.88 4.82 4.54
C ASP A 46 4.25 3.34 4.31
N THR A 47 3.84 2.44 5.21
CA THR A 47 4.09 0.99 5.10
C THR A 47 2.84 0.15 5.38
N VAL A 48 1.67 0.78 5.39
CA VAL A 48 0.37 0.13 5.62
C VAL A 48 -0.10 -0.42 4.29
N VAL A 49 -0.52 -1.68 4.27
CA VAL A 49 -1.03 -2.27 3.04
C VAL A 49 -2.43 -1.76 2.79
N GLU A 50 -2.57 -1.00 1.71
CA GLU A 50 -3.81 -0.39 1.27
C GLU A 50 -4.19 -0.85 -0.15
N GLN A 51 -5.39 -0.50 -0.60
CA GLN A 51 -5.73 -0.65 -2.02
C GLN A 51 -5.17 0.54 -2.81
N ASN A 52 -5.18 0.48 -4.13
CA ASN A 52 -4.94 1.68 -4.93
C ASN A 52 -6.04 2.71 -4.65
N GLU A 53 -5.64 3.96 -4.51
CA GLU A 53 -6.53 5.03 -4.11
C GLU A 53 -6.56 6.18 -5.12
N THR A 54 -7.58 7.04 -5.02
CA THR A 54 -7.79 8.13 -5.97
C THR A 54 -8.14 9.44 -5.28
N PHE A 55 -7.71 10.55 -5.87
CA PHE A 55 -8.15 11.90 -5.53
C PHE A 55 -8.42 12.68 -6.83
N THR A 56 -9.01 13.87 -6.73
CA THR A 56 -9.34 14.69 -7.90
C THR A 56 -8.66 16.05 -7.86
N VAL A 57 -8.35 16.61 -9.04
CA VAL A 57 -7.99 18.01 -9.23
C VAL A 57 -9.10 18.67 -10.05
N THR A 58 -9.70 19.74 -9.54
CA THR A 58 -10.76 20.48 -10.21
C THR A 58 -10.29 21.88 -10.60
N LEU A 59 -10.52 22.28 -11.83
CA LEU A 59 -10.29 23.62 -12.36
C LEU A 59 -11.51 24.53 -12.14
N SER A 60 -11.26 25.81 -11.87
CA SER A 60 -12.32 26.80 -11.68
C SER A 60 -11.87 28.21 -12.07
N SER A 61 -12.82 29.14 -12.14
CA SER A 61 -12.58 30.58 -12.35
C SER A 61 -11.61 30.91 -13.51
N PRO A 62 -11.86 30.43 -14.75
CA PRO A 62 -10.99 30.71 -15.87
C PRO A 62 -11.04 32.20 -16.24
N THR A 63 -9.89 32.75 -16.63
CA THR A 63 -9.77 34.12 -17.18
C THR A 63 -9.08 34.03 -18.53
N GLY A 64 -9.67 34.65 -19.56
CA GLY A 64 -9.14 34.62 -20.93
C GLY A 64 -9.27 33.27 -21.64
N ALA A 65 -10.02 32.32 -21.09
CA ALA A 65 -10.30 31.00 -21.65
C ALA A 65 -11.66 30.46 -21.16
N THR A 66 -12.11 29.36 -21.76
CA THR A 66 -13.21 28.52 -21.26
C THR A 66 -12.65 27.16 -20.82
N ILE A 67 -13.25 26.56 -19.79
CA ILE A 67 -12.91 25.21 -19.35
C ILE A 67 -13.72 24.21 -20.17
N ALA A 68 -13.04 23.41 -21.00
CA ALA A 68 -13.67 22.34 -21.77
C ALA A 68 -13.77 21.03 -20.95
N ASP A 69 -12.72 20.72 -20.21
CA ASP A 69 -12.68 19.66 -19.19
C ASP A 69 -12.07 20.24 -17.92
N GLY A 70 -12.80 20.12 -16.82
CA GLY A 70 -12.52 20.81 -15.56
C GLY A 70 -12.06 19.91 -14.44
N SER A 71 -11.92 18.60 -14.65
CA SER A 71 -11.54 17.67 -13.60
C SER A 71 -10.61 16.58 -14.09
N ALA A 72 -9.67 16.17 -13.25
CA ALA A 72 -8.80 15.02 -13.49
C ALA A 72 -8.71 14.15 -12.24
N ILE A 73 -8.60 12.84 -12.44
CA ILE A 73 -8.37 11.85 -11.37
C ILE A 73 -6.87 11.58 -11.28
N GLY A 74 -6.32 11.71 -10.06
CA GLY A 74 -5.01 11.18 -9.69
C GLY A 74 -5.18 9.83 -9.00
N THR A 75 -4.31 8.86 -9.33
CA THR A 75 -4.29 7.53 -8.70
C THR A 75 -2.97 7.34 -7.95
N ILE A 76 -3.07 6.93 -6.68
CA ILE A 76 -1.95 6.50 -5.85
C ILE A 76 -1.96 4.98 -5.87
N THR A 77 -0.88 4.38 -6.37
CA THR A 77 -0.73 2.92 -6.41
C THR A 77 0.00 2.45 -5.17
N ASN A 78 -0.61 1.51 -4.44
CA ASN A 78 0.00 0.91 -3.25
C ASN A 78 1.18 0.03 -3.67
N ASP A 79 2.35 0.29 -3.11
CA ASP A 79 3.57 -0.54 -3.26
C ASP A 79 3.90 -1.35 -2.01
N ASP A 80 3.08 -1.26 -0.96
CA ASP A 80 3.24 -2.04 0.27
C ASP A 80 2.73 -3.47 0.17
N VAL A 81 3.42 -4.38 0.87
CA VAL A 81 3.13 -5.81 0.87
C VAL A 81 2.87 -6.33 2.28
N ALA A 82 1.90 -7.23 2.41
CA ALA A 82 1.57 -7.84 3.70
C ALA A 82 2.79 -8.61 4.25
N PRO A 83 3.13 -8.46 5.54
CA PRO A 83 4.19 -9.24 6.15
C PRO A 83 3.93 -10.74 6.00
N VAL A 84 4.96 -11.50 5.60
CA VAL A 84 4.87 -12.96 5.56
C VAL A 84 4.85 -13.49 6.99
N VAL A 85 3.71 -14.02 7.44
CA VAL A 85 3.60 -14.65 8.76
C VAL A 85 3.91 -16.14 8.66
N LEU A 86 5.11 -16.54 9.02
CA LEU A 86 5.53 -17.96 9.05
C LEU A 86 4.81 -18.75 10.16
N PRO A 87 4.59 -20.07 9.99
CA PRO A 87 4.10 -20.93 11.06
C PRO A 87 5.19 -21.14 12.13
N LYS A 88 4.77 -21.37 13.38
CA LYS A 88 5.64 -21.73 14.49
C LYS A 88 5.71 -23.25 14.60
N VAL A 89 6.91 -23.78 14.84
CA VAL A 89 7.15 -25.21 15.05
C VAL A 89 7.26 -25.47 16.56
N THR A 90 6.54 -26.47 17.05
CA THR A 90 6.68 -26.97 18.43
C THR A 90 6.89 -28.48 18.44
N VAL A 91 7.49 -29.00 19.52
CA VAL A 91 7.61 -30.44 19.78
C VAL A 91 7.00 -30.72 21.15
N ALA A 92 6.17 -31.77 21.23
CA ALA A 92 5.56 -32.19 22.48
C ALA A 92 6.44 -33.21 23.21
N ASP A 93 6.48 -33.12 24.54
CA ASP A 93 7.11 -34.13 25.38
C ASP A 93 6.44 -35.50 25.16
N ALA A 94 7.24 -36.56 25.21
CA ALA A 94 6.79 -37.93 25.08
C ALA A 94 7.29 -38.77 26.26
N THR A 95 6.55 -39.81 26.60
CA THR A 95 6.94 -40.79 27.61
C THR A 95 6.72 -42.20 27.08
N VAL A 96 7.60 -43.12 27.49
CA VAL A 96 7.47 -44.55 27.19
C VAL A 96 8.00 -45.34 28.38
N VAL A 97 7.36 -46.46 28.70
CA VAL A 97 7.85 -47.39 29.72
C VAL A 97 8.92 -48.29 29.11
N GLU A 98 10.08 -48.37 29.75
CA GLU A 98 11.11 -49.35 29.40
C GLU A 98 10.58 -50.76 29.69
N SER A 99 10.52 -51.60 28.67
CA SER A 99 10.01 -52.97 28.78
C SER A 99 11.16 -53.92 29.14
N ASN A 100 10.86 -55.02 29.83
CA ASN A 100 11.86 -56.04 30.21
C ASN A 100 12.42 -56.85 29.02
N SER A 101 11.87 -56.64 27.82
CA SER A 101 12.33 -57.26 26.58
C SER A 101 11.91 -56.45 25.35
N GLY A 102 12.66 -56.61 24.25
CA GLY A 102 12.43 -55.93 22.98
C GLY A 102 12.91 -54.48 22.95
N THR A 103 12.75 -53.83 21.80
CA THR A 103 13.04 -52.41 21.59
C THR A 103 11.73 -51.65 21.38
N LYS A 104 11.59 -50.49 22.02
CA LYS A 104 10.45 -49.57 21.82
C LYS A 104 10.95 -48.23 21.31
N ASN A 105 10.22 -47.65 20.37
CA ASN A 105 10.44 -46.26 19.98
C ASN A 105 9.60 -45.36 20.89
N ILE A 106 10.20 -44.29 21.41
CA ILE A 106 9.47 -43.13 21.89
C ILE A 106 9.16 -42.23 20.69
N VAL A 107 7.94 -41.73 20.60
CA VAL A 107 7.48 -40.91 19.46
C VAL A 107 7.21 -39.50 19.95
N PHE A 108 7.94 -38.53 19.39
CA PHE A 108 7.71 -37.11 19.61
C PHE A 108 6.84 -36.55 18.48
N THR A 109 5.82 -35.78 18.83
CA THR A 109 4.96 -35.10 17.85
C THR A 109 5.49 -33.71 17.59
N VAL A 110 5.80 -33.41 16.33
CA VAL A 110 6.17 -32.06 15.87
C VAL A 110 4.97 -31.43 15.19
N THR A 111 4.61 -30.21 15.59
CA THR A 111 3.38 -29.53 15.15
C THR A 111 3.69 -28.15 14.60
N LEU A 112 3.01 -27.77 13.51
CA LEU A 112 2.89 -26.38 13.08
C LEU A 112 1.61 -25.79 13.66
N ASP A 113 1.66 -24.55 14.16
CA ASP A 113 0.48 -23.85 14.68
C ASP A 113 -0.57 -23.50 13.60
N LYS A 114 -0.15 -23.51 12.33
CA LYS A 114 -1.00 -23.34 11.14
C LYS A 114 -0.37 -23.98 9.91
N ALA A 115 -1.17 -24.18 8.87
CA ALA A 115 -0.67 -24.68 7.59
C ALA A 115 0.39 -23.74 6.98
N ALA A 116 1.44 -24.33 6.42
CA ALA A 116 2.46 -23.60 5.67
C ALA A 116 2.06 -23.46 4.20
N THR A 117 2.46 -22.34 3.57
CA THR A 117 2.28 -22.11 2.13
C THR A 117 3.49 -22.55 1.29
N ALA A 118 4.58 -22.94 1.94
CA ALA A 118 5.81 -23.44 1.35
C ALA A 118 6.40 -24.57 2.22
N PRO A 119 7.30 -25.42 1.69
CA PRO A 119 7.96 -26.45 2.49
C PRO A 119 8.67 -25.87 3.72
N VAL A 120 8.42 -26.46 4.89
CA VAL A 120 9.10 -26.13 6.15
C VAL A 120 10.06 -27.26 6.49
N SER A 121 11.31 -26.94 6.79
CA SER A 121 12.33 -27.90 7.21
C SER A 121 12.99 -27.44 8.50
N VAL A 122 13.15 -28.36 9.44
CA VAL A 122 13.83 -28.13 10.71
C VAL A 122 14.91 -29.19 10.87
N ALA A 123 16.15 -28.76 11.04
CA ALA A 123 17.24 -29.66 11.36
C ALA A 123 17.10 -30.11 12.83
N TYR A 124 17.37 -31.38 13.09
CA TYR A 124 17.44 -31.92 14.45
C TYR A 124 18.79 -32.62 14.65
N ALA A 125 19.20 -32.72 15.91
CA ALA A 125 20.39 -33.44 16.35
C ALA A 125 20.10 -34.06 17.72
N THR A 126 20.93 -35.04 18.10
CA THR A 126 20.91 -35.71 19.40
C THR A 126 22.27 -35.61 20.06
#